data_AF-A0A3D4B227-F1
#
_entry.id   AF-A0A3D4B227-F1
#
_cell.length_a   1.000
_cell.length_b   1.000
_cell.length_c   1.000
_cell.angle_alpha   90.00
_cell.angle_beta   90.00
_cell.angle_gamma   90.00
#
_symmetry.space_group_name_H-M   'P 1'
#
loop_
_entity.id
_entity.type
_entity.pdbx_description
1 polymer ?
#
loop_
_entity_poly.entity_id
_entity_poly.type
_entity_poly.pdbx_seq_one_letter_code
_entity_poly.pdbx_strand_id
1 'polypeptide(L)'
;DHLNVPLSSSVMERFSNDCLQIKLEANCRECDVFIIQPLGPPVQENLMELLLMLDTARGASAARATAVIPYFSYSRSDKKDAPRISIAGRLVADLLGTA
;
A
#
# COMPACT_ATOMS: atom_id res chain seq x y z
N ASP A 1 -6.22 15.36 -11.82
CA ASP A 1 -6.49 16.22 -12.98
C ASP A 1 -6.55 15.46 -14.30
N HIS A 2 -5.50 14.74 -14.72
CA HIS A 2 -5.47 14.07 -16.04
C HIS A 2 -6.61 13.07 -16.31
N LEU A 3 -7.11 12.38 -15.28
CA LEU A 3 -8.18 11.39 -15.40
C LEU A 3 -9.59 11.98 -15.20
N ASN A 4 -9.72 13.26 -14.83
CA ASN A 4 -11.01 13.90 -14.47
C ASN A 4 -11.85 13.12 -13.43
N VAL A 5 -11.20 12.32 -12.59
CA VAL A 5 -11.82 11.64 -11.45
C VAL A 5 -11.30 12.30 -10.16
N PRO A 6 -12.19 12.70 -9.23
CA PRO A 6 -11.75 13.26 -7.96
C PRO A 6 -11.12 12.18 -7.08
N LEU A 7 -10.14 12.58 -6.27
CA LEU A 7 -9.58 11.70 -5.25
C LEU A 7 -10.65 11.43 -4.19
N SER A 8 -10.89 10.15 -3.89
CA SER A 8 -11.78 9.76 -2.82
C SER A 8 -11.14 10.03 -1.46
N SER A 9 -11.94 10.49 -0.50
CA SER A 9 -11.46 10.78 0.85
C SER A 9 -11.11 9.48 1.61
N SER A 10 -10.04 9.54 2.37
CA SER A 10 -9.61 8.51 3.30
C SER A 10 -9.01 9.17 4.53
N VAL A 11 -9.23 8.56 5.69
CA VAL A 11 -8.67 9.03 6.96
C VAL A 11 -7.59 8.05 7.40
N MET A 12 -6.44 8.59 7.80
CA MET A 12 -5.39 7.88 8.49
C MET A 12 -5.26 8.46 9.90
N GLU A 13 -5.33 7.59 10.90
CA GLU A 13 -5.10 7.94 12.29
C GLU A 13 -3.91 7.16 12.84
N ARG A 14 -3.06 7.85 13.61
CA ARG A 14 -1.93 7.24 14.33
C ARG A 14 -2.27 7.22 15.82
N PHE A 15 -2.29 6.04 16.40
CA PHE A 15 -2.55 5.86 17.83
C PHE A 15 -1.32 6.16 18.68
N SER A 16 -1.51 6.29 19.99
CA SER A 16 -0.44 6.57 20.96
C SER A 16 0.64 5.49 21.05
N ASN A 17 0.34 4.27 20.57
CA ASN A 17 1.28 3.15 20.47
C ASN A 17 1.96 3.05 19.08
N ASP A 18 1.85 4.09 18.26
CA ASP A 18 2.46 4.21 16.93
C ASP A 18 1.85 3.28 15.84
N CYS A 19 0.73 2.62 16.15
CA CYS A 19 -0.03 1.88 15.14
C CYS A 19 -0.88 2.81 14.27
N LEU A 20 -1.06 2.41 13.02
CA LEU A 20 -1.89 3.11 12.05
C LEU A 20 -3.28 2.46 11.96
N GLN A 21 -4.30 3.30 11.79
CA GLN A 21 -5.64 2.91 11.37
C GLN A 21 -5.98 3.65 10.08
N ILE A 22 -6.56 2.92 9.13
CA ILE A 22 -7.04 3.46 7.87
C ILE A 22 -8.56 3.30 7.80
N LYS A 23 -9.23 4.33 7.28
CA LYS A 23 -10.64 4.29 6.91
C LYS A 23 -10.82 4.89 5.52
N LEU A 24 -11.33 4.09 4.58
CA LEU A 24 -11.83 4.60 3.32
C LEU A 24 -13.21 5.21 3.57
N GLU A 25 -13.38 6.51 3.28
CA GLU A 25 -14.67 7.18 3.53
C GLU A 25 -15.64 7.04 2.35
N ALA A 26 -15.10 6.81 1.15
CA ALA A 26 -15.90 6.50 -0.02
C ALA A 26 -16.35 5.04 -0.02
N ASN A 27 -17.59 4.81 -0.46
CA ASN A 27 -18.05 3.47 -0.78
C ASN A 27 -17.27 2.94 -1.99
N CYS A 28 -16.57 1.82 -1.82
CA CYS A 28 -15.77 1.18 -2.85
C CYS A 28 -16.26 -0.23 -3.22
N ARG A 29 -17.45 -0.63 -2.77
CA ARG A 29 -18.02 -1.95 -3.05
C ARG A 29 -18.21 -2.15 -4.56
N GLU A 30 -17.78 -3.31 -5.06
CA GLU A 30 -17.74 -3.66 -6.49
C GLU A 30 -16.99 -2.65 -7.38
N CYS A 31 -16.18 -1.76 -6.80
CA CYS A 31 -15.43 -0.75 -7.56
C CYS A 31 -14.00 -1.23 -7.87
N ASP A 32 -13.44 -0.68 -8.95
CA ASP A 32 -12.00 -0.75 -9.22
C ASP A 32 -11.27 0.36 -8.44
N VAL A 33 -10.56 -0.02 -7.38
CA VAL A 33 -9.83 0.88 -6.50
C VAL A 33 -8.37 0.98 -6.92
N PHE A 34 -7.87 2.21 -7.06
CA PHE A 34 -6.47 2.49 -7.34
C PHE A 34 -5.87 3.26 -6.15
N ILE A 35 -4.87 2.68 -5.49
CA ILE A 35 -4.16 3.31 -4.37
C ILE A 35 -2.80 3.75 -4.89
N ILE A 36 -2.52 5.05 -4.84
CA ILE A 36 -1.28 5.63 -5.33
C ILE A 36 -0.40 5.95 -4.12
N GLN A 37 0.62 5.14 -3.87
CA GLN A 37 1.52 5.33 -2.72
C GLN A 37 2.98 5.12 -3.12
N PRO A 38 3.83 6.18 -3.10
CA PRO A 38 5.26 6.00 -3.26
C PRO A 38 5.88 5.45 -1.97
N LEU A 39 6.77 4.47 -2.09
CA LEU A 39 7.53 3.94 -0.97
C LEU A 39 8.80 4.77 -0.74
N GLY A 40 8.67 6.09 -0.58
CA GLY A 40 9.79 7.00 -0.21
C GLY A 40 9.99 7.07 1.30
N PRO A 41 11.04 7.76 1.81
CA PRO A 41 11.21 7.99 3.24
C PRO A 41 10.01 8.77 3.84
N PRO A 42 9.40 8.31 4.96
CA PRO A 42 9.72 7.10 5.73
C PRO A 42 9.18 5.81 5.09
N VAL A 43 10.09 4.93 4.63
CA VAL A 43 9.75 3.81 3.74
C VAL A 43 8.84 2.78 4.43
N GLN A 44 9.12 2.43 5.68
CA GLN A 44 8.37 1.40 6.40
C GLN A 44 6.94 1.87 6.72
N GLU A 45 6.78 3.15 7.05
CA GLU A 45 5.48 3.75 7.33
C GLU A 45 4.62 3.81 6.06
N ASN A 46 5.17 4.31 4.95
CA ASN A 46 4.48 4.34 3.67
C ASN A 46 4.09 2.94 3.18
N LEU A 47 4.94 1.93 3.45
CA LEU A 47 4.63 0.54 3.15
C LEU A 47 3.48 0.02 4.02
N MET A 48 3.52 0.26 5.33
CA MET A 48 2.45 -0.16 6.24
C MET A 48 1.12 0.51 5.91
N GLU A 49 1.13 1.81 5.59
CA GLU A 49 -0.04 2.54 5.15
C GLU A 49 -0.66 1.91 3.88
N LEU A 50 0.17 1.64 2.86
CA LEU A 50 -0.29 0.98 1.63
C LEU A 50 -0.93 -0.39 1.90
N LEU A 51 -0.29 -1.22 2.72
CA LEU A 51 -0.81 -2.55 3.07
C LEU A 51 -2.16 -2.45 3.79
N LEU A 52 -2.31 -1.50 4.72
CA LEU A 52 -3.57 -1.27 5.43
C LEU A 52 -4.67 -0.73 4.49
N MET A 53 -4.32 0.14 3.54
CA MET A 53 -5.29 0.62 2.54
C MET A 53 -5.77 -0.50 1.62
N LEU A 54 -4.88 -1.40 1.18
CA LEU A 54 -5.23 -2.55 0.36
C LEU A 54 -6.16 -3.51 1.11
N ASP A 55 -5.80 -3.84 2.36
CA ASP A 55 -6.62 -4.70 3.23
C ASP A 55 -8.00 -4.07 3.48
N THR A 56 -8.05 -2.77 3.78
CA THR A 56 -9.30 -2.03 3.98
C THR A 56 -10.19 -2.04 2.72
N ALA A 57 -9.61 -1.82 1.53
CA ALA A 57 -10.35 -1.85 0.26
C ALA A 57 -10.93 -3.25 -0.02
N ARG A 58 -10.15 -4.30 0.22
CA ARG A 58 -10.61 -5.69 0.05
C ARG A 58 -11.68 -6.06 1.06
N GLY A 59 -11.50 -5.69 2.34
CA GLY A 59 -12.50 -5.88 3.39
C GLY A 59 -13.81 -5.14 3.11
N ALA A 60 -13.74 -3.99 2.44
CA ALA A 60 -14.89 -3.23 1.96
C ALA A 60 -15.54 -3.78 0.67
N SER A 61 -15.11 -4.96 0.20
CA SER A 61 -15.65 -5.65 -0.99
C SER A 61 -15.42 -4.90 -2.31
N ALA A 62 -14.26 -4.26 -2.48
CA ALA A 62 -13.84 -3.76 -3.79
C ALA A 62 -13.74 -4.92 -4.81
N ALA A 63 -14.15 -4.67 -6.06
CA ALA A 63 -14.01 -5.67 -7.13
C ALA A 63 -12.55 -5.93 -7.48
N ARG A 64 -11.73 -4.88 -7.44
CA ARG A 64 -10.28 -4.93 -7.64
C ARG A 64 -9.60 -3.86 -6.81
N ALA A 65 -8.46 -4.18 -6.21
CA ALA A 65 -7.57 -3.22 -5.58
C ALA A 65 -6.21 -3.25 -6.30
N THR A 66 -5.80 -2.10 -6.85
CA THR A 66 -4.56 -1.94 -7.62
C THR A 66 -3.64 -0.95 -6.91
N ALA A 67 -2.47 -1.41 -6.49
CA ALA A 67 -1.42 -0.54 -5.98
C ALA A 67 -0.63 0.08 -7.14
N VAL A 68 -0.62 1.40 -7.22
CA VAL A 68 0.23 2.17 -8.12
C VAL A 68 1.38 2.72 -7.28
N ILE A 69 2.60 2.22 -7.52
CA ILE A 69 3.78 2.54 -6.70
C ILE A 69 4.80 3.28 -7.58
N PRO A 70 4.79 4.63 -7.63
CA PRO A 70 5.69 5.39 -8.49
C PRO A 70 7.17 5.22 -8.15
N TYR A 71 7.46 4.94 -6.87
CA TYR A 71 8.82 4.70 -6.38
C TYR A 71 8.84 3.51 -5.43
N PHE A 72 9.59 2.47 -5.79
CA PHE A 72 9.67 1.21 -5.04
C PHE A 72 11.03 1.09 -4.35
N SER A 73 11.13 1.49 -3.07
CA SER A 73 12.39 1.53 -2.32
C SER A 73 13.12 0.19 -2.23
N TYR A 74 12.40 -0.92 -2.11
CA TYR A 74 13.01 -2.25 -1.96
C TYR A 74 13.49 -2.84 -3.30
N SER A 75 13.45 -2.07 -4.40
CA SER A 75 13.91 -2.49 -5.74
C SER A 75 15.37 -2.91 -5.78
N ARG A 76 16.24 -2.31 -4.96
CA ARG A 76 17.68 -2.66 -4.91
C ARG A 76 17.99 -3.92 -4.09
N SER A 77 16.98 -4.50 -3.43
CA SER A 77 17.09 -5.78 -2.71
C SER A 77 16.35 -6.87 -3.48
N ASP A 78 16.70 -7.01 -4.76
CA ASP A 78 16.12 -7.94 -5.73
C ASP A 78 16.88 -9.28 -5.81
N LYS A 79 18.10 -9.33 -5.28
CA LYS A 79 18.94 -10.53 -5.20
C LYS A 79 19.69 -10.62 -3.87
N LYS A 80 20.37 -11.76 -3.66
CA LYS A 80 21.29 -11.96 -2.53
C LYS A 80 22.71 -11.59 -2.94
N ASP A 81 23.22 -10.46 -2.46
CA ASP A 81 24.62 -10.07 -2.62
C ASP A 81 25.55 -10.62 -1.52
N ALA A 82 24.99 -11.24 -0.48
CA ALA A 82 25.73 -11.90 0.59
C ALA A 82 24.99 -13.13 1.15
N PRO A 83 25.69 -14.08 1.79
CA PRO A 83 25.04 -15.19 2.49
C PRO A 83 24.10 -14.70 3.60
N ARG A 84 22.92 -15.34 3.71
CA ARG A 84 21.92 -15.10 4.78
C ARG A 84 21.32 -13.69 4.84
N ILE A 85 21.15 -13.03 3.70
CA ILE A 85 20.32 -11.82 3.59
C ILE A 85 18.95 -12.11 2.95
N SER A 86 18.00 -11.21 3.17
CA SER A 86 16.67 -11.26 2.53
C SER A 86 16.72 -10.77 1.08
N ILE A 87 15.72 -11.18 0.31
CA ILE A 87 15.38 -10.55 -0.97
C ILE A 87 14.15 -9.69 -0.67
N ALA A 88 14.37 -8.46 -0.19
CA ALA A 88 13.29 -7.66 0.36
C ALA A 88 12.31 -7.19 -0.72
N GLY A 89 12.77 -6.99 -1.97
CA GLY A 89 11.88 -6.67 -3.09
C GLY A 89 10.83 -7.75 -3.32
N ARG A 90 11.24 -9.03 -3.30
CA ARG A 90 10.32 -10.18 -3.35
C ARG A 90 9.39 -10.21 -2.15
N LEU A 91 9.93 -10.07 -0.94
CA LEU A 91 9.11 -10.11 0.28
C LEU A 91 8.00 -9.05 0.25
N VAL A 92 8.33 -7.82 -0.17
CA VAL A 92 7.34 -6.74 -0.27
C VAL A 92 6.30 -7.05 -1.35
N ALA A 93 6.68 -7.64 -2.49
CA ALA A 93 5.72 -8.08 -3.49
C ALA A 93 4.77 -9.17 -2.93
N ASP A 94 5.31 -10.13 -2.17
CA ASP A 94 4.51 -11.18 -1.51
C ASP A 94 3.53 -10.57 -0.48
N LEU A 95 3.96 -9.56 0.28
CA LEU A 95 3.11 -8.82 1.22
C LEU A 95 1.97 -8.07 0.49
N LEU A 96 2.28 -7.37 -0.61
CA LEU A 96 1.28 -6.66 -1.42
C LEU A 96 0.27 -7.61 -2.08
N GLY A 97 0.71 -8.81 -2.46
CA GLY A 97 -0.20 -9.84 -2.99
C GLY A 97 -1.09 -10.47 -1.92
N THR A 98 -0.65 -10.46 -0.67
CA THR A 98 -1.37 -11.05 0.46
C THR A 98 -2.36 -10.06 1.08
N ALA A 99 -1.93 -8.82 1.33
CA ALA A 99 -2.76 -7.73 1.86
C ALA A 99 -3.90 -7.39 0.90
#